data_AF-A0A3P9LCW7-F1
#
_entry.id   AF-A0A3P9LCW7-F1
#
_cell.length_a   1.000
_cell.length_b   1.000
_cell.length_c   1.000
_cell.angle_alpha   90.00
_cell.angle_beta   90.00
_cell.angle_gamma   90.00
#
_symmetry.space_group_name_H-M   'P 1'
#
loop_
_entity.id
_entity.type
_entity.pdbx_description
1 polymer ?
#
loop_
_entity_poly.entity_id
_entity_poly.type
_entity_poly.pdbx_seq_one_letter_code
_entity_poly.pdbx_strand_id
1 'polypeptide(L)'
;MRSRAALSWSTSLLCLLFLSPVSPSTSSRPQWILQRVPVVLPEKTEDRPTPHFLSEARLNVASGCDPDCHKKATRLSYWDLRRLLAFETLHSDGRLTETAIGIYGYNPNLNTSPAYSSSGSSAKAQHSRVRRRREIFGHDGRFSIAGQNFLLKFPFSVAVKLSTGCSGTLVGDRHVLTAAHCVHDGKNYVKGAQKLRVGFLKSKQRDAPQSTMNLTNHVEGGPALYTPPTKDKMKFQWIRVKRTHVPKGWIKGNANDIGMDFDYALLELKKPHKRRYMKLGVSPPAQRLPGRRVHFSGFDNDRPGQLVYRFCQAGEETPDLLYQHCDAQPGASGSGVYARMWDRRRGRWERKVIGVFSGHQWVEKLGVSQEFNVAVRITPLKYAQICYWIKGNFVDCREG
;
A
#
# COMPACT_ATOMS: atom_id res chain seq x y z
N MET A 1 -87.13 -25.13 -29.54
CA MET A 1 -87.62 -25.25 -28.16
C MET A 1 -86.80 -26.33 -27.45
N ARG A 2 -86.14 -25.99 -26.32
CA ARG A 2 -85.60 -26.87 -25.22
C ARG A 2 -84.71 -28.07 -25.64
N SER A 3 -83.63 -28.47 -25.01
CA SER A 3 -83.11 -28.28 -23.65
C SER A 3 -81.63 -28.71 -23.61
N ARG A 4 -81.03 -28.53 -22.43
CA ARG A 4 -79.60 -28.56 -22.06
C ARG A 4 -78.92 -29.95 -21.98
N ALA A 5 -77.58 -29.87 -21.93
CA ALA A 5 -76.57 -30.72 -21.26
C ALA A 5 -76.22 -32.06 -21.94
N ALA A 6 -75.01 -32.62 -21.89
CA ALA A 6 -73.81 -32.40 -21.06
C ALA A 6 -72.51 -32.82 -21.80
N LEU A 7 -71.37 -32.52 -21.18
CA LEU A 7 -69.96 -32.62 -21.61
C LEU A 7 -69.42 -34.02 -21.98
N SER A 8 -68.37 -34.03 -22.82
CA SER A 8 -67.16 -34.89 -22.72
C SER A 8 -66.10 -34.38 -23.71
N TRP A 9 -65.12 -33.57 -23.27
CA TRP A 9 -63.70 -33.92 -23.07
C TRP A 9 -62.94 -34.46 -24.30
N SER A 10 -62.17 -33.57 -24.94
CA SER A 10 -61.01 -33.94 -25.75
C SER A 10 -59.88 -32.93 -25.51
N THR A 11 -58.74 -33.48 -25.10
CA THR A 11 -57.48 -32.86 -24.69
C THR A 11 -56.73 -32.19 -25.86
N SER A 12 -56.37 -30.91 -25.72
CA SER A 12 -55.32 -30.29 -26.53
C SER A 12 -54.08 -30.03 -25.65
N LEU A 13 -52.97 -30.66 -26.02
CA LEU A 13 -51.63 -30.38 -25.52
C LEU A 13 -51.28 -28.91 -25.81
N LEU A 14 -51.15 -28.09 -24.77
CA LEU A 14 -50.50 -26.79 -24.85
C LEU A 14 -49.02 -26.97 -24.49
N CYS A 15 -48.14 -26.98 -25.48
CA CYS A 15 -46.70 -26.81 -25.27
C CYS A 15 -46.44 -25.37 -24.80
N LEU A 16 -46.46 -25.15 -23.49
CA LEU A 16 -45.97 -23.92 -22.87
C LEU A 16 -44.44 -23.98 -22.84
N LEU A 17 -43.81 -23.27 -23.77
CA LEU A 17 -42.41 -22.88 -23.68
C LEU A 17 -42.22 -22.00 -22.45
N PHE A 18 -41.85 -22.61 -21.32
CA PHE A 18 -41.36 -21.89 -20.15
C PHE A 18 -40.00 -21.28 -20.48
N LEU A 19 -40.01 -20.07 -21.03
CA LEU A 19 -38.88 -19.16 -20.96
C LEU A 19 -38.69 -18.79 -19.49
N SER A 20 -37.86 -19.56 -18.79
CA SER A 20 -37.37 -19.19 -17.46
C SER A 20 -36.81 -17.76 -17.54
N PRO A 21 -37.26 -16.81 -16.70
CA PRO A 21 -36.62 -15.52 -16.63
C PRO A 21 -35.20 -15.78 -16.14
N VAL A 22 -34.22 -15.59 -17.03
CA VAL A 22 -32.83 -15.46 -16.62
C VAL A 22 -32.76 -14.19 -15.79
N SER A 23 -32.93 -14.34 -14.47
CA SER A 23 -32.57 -13.32 -13.51
C SER A 23 -31.15 -12.91 -13.87
N PRO A 24 -30.88 -11.65 -14.27
CA PRO A 24 -29.51 -11.23 -14.49
C PRO A 24 -28.81 -11.44 -13.16
N SER A 25 -27.89 -12.40 -13.13
CA SER A 25 -26.99 -12.59 -12.00
C SER A 25 -26.31 -11.23 -11.81
N THR A 26 -26.78 -10.45 -10.84
CA THR A 26 -26.17 -9.18 -10.50
C THR A 26 -24.82 -9.54 -9.89
N SER A 27 -23.82 -9.72 -10.74
CA SER A 27 -22.43 -9.78 -10.33
C SER A 27 -22.14 -8.42 -9.71
N SER A 28 -22.35 -8.32 -8.39
CA SER A 28 -22.16 -7.08 -7.67
C SER A 28 -20.69 -6.73 -7.77
N ARG A 29 -20.36 -5.72 -8.59
CA ARG A 29 -19.00 -5.21 -8.74
C ARG A 29 -18.41 -4.99 -7.34
N PRO A 30 -17.16 -5.39 -7.04
CA PRO A 30 -16.55 -5.08 -5.75
C PRO A 30 -16.48 -3.56 -5.54
N GLN A 31 -17.06 -3.07 -4.44
CA GLN A 31 -17.25 -1.63 -4.20
C GLN A 31 -16.46 -1.15 -3.01
N TRP A 32 -16.01 0.11 -3.07
CA TRP A 32 -15.52 0.80 -1.89
C TRP A 32 -16.67 0.98 -0.89
N ILE A 33 -16.51 0.42 0.31
CA ILE A 33 -17.43 0.66 1.41
C ILE A 33 -16.98 1.95 2.07
N LEU A 34 -17.83 2.96 1.95
CA LEU A 34 -17.60 4.19 2.67
C LEU A 34 -18.04 4.01 4.11
N GLN A 35 -17.10 4.19 5.02
CA GLN A 35 -17.37 4.06 6.44
C GLN A 35 -16.97 5.34 7.17
N ARG A 36 -17.72 5.64 8.24
CA ARG A 36 -17.37 6.72 9.14
C ARG A 36 -16.09 6.32 9.89
N VAL A 37 -15.11 7.22 9.87
CA VAL A 37 -13.81 6.99 10.49
C VAL A 37 -13.77 7.71 11.85
N PRO A 38 -13.15 7.12 12.89
CA PRO A 38 -12.87 7.84 14.13
C PRO A 38 -12.00 9.07 13.89
N VAL A 39 -11.95 9.95 14.88
CA VAL A 39 -11.16 11.18 14.83
C VAL A 39 -9.91 11.02 15.70
N VAL A 40 -8.74 11.27 15.11
CA VAL A 40 -7.44 11.27 15.80
C VAL A 40 -6.89 12.69 15.73
N LEU A 41 -6.74 13.34 16.88
CA LEU A 41 -6.34 14.75 16.96
C LEU A 41 -5.06 14.93 17.79
N PRO A 42 -4.11 15.77 17.33
CA PRO A 42 -3.04 16.28 18.18
C PRO A 42 -3.60 17.01 19.40
N GLU A 43 -2.99 16.79 20.57
CA GLU A 43 -3.31 17.51 21.80
C GLU A 43 -2.13 18.33 22.30
N LYS A 44 -1.07 17.65 22.75
CA LYS A 44 0.14 18.28 23.30
C LYS A 44 1.36 17.90 22.48
N THR A 45 2.16 18.88 22.09
CA THR A 45 3.45 18.67 21.42
C THR A 45 4.58 19.14 22.33
N GLU A 46 5.60 18.29 22.49
CA GLU A 46 6.78 18.56 23.31
C GLU A 46 8.04 18.36 22.46
N ASP A 47 9.07 19.17 22.69
CA ASP A 47 10.37 18.95 22.06
C ASP A 47 11.04 17.71 22.67
N ARG A 48 11.81 17.00 21.84
CA ARG A 48 12.60 15.83 22.21
C ARG A 48 14.07 16.06 21.87
N PRO A 49 15.01 15.35 22.53
CA PRO A 49 16.42 15.43 22.17
C PRO A 49 16.65 15.12 20.68
N THR A 50 17.57 15.87 20.08
CA THR A 50 17.94 15.68 18.67
C THR A 50 18.46 14.25 18.45
N PRO A 51 18.01 13.54 17.39
CA PRO A 51 18.52 12.21 17.07
C PRO A 51 20.01 12.22 16.72
N HIS A 52 20.66 11.07 16.83
CA HIS A 52 22.09 10.91 16.53
C HIS A 52 22.37 10.51 15.08
N PHE A 53 21.40 9.94 14.36
CA PHE A 53 21.51 9.60 12.93
C PHE A 53 22.66 8.65 12.56
N LEU A 54 22.96 7.67 13.43
CA LEU A 54 24.13 6.80 13.28
C LEU A 54 23.86 5.53 12.46
N SER A 55 22.70 4.91 12.65
CA SER A 55 22.38 3.61 12.07
C SER A 55 21.92 3.72 10.62
N GLU A 56 22.33 2.78 9.76
CA GLU A 56 21.81 2.69 8.40
C GLU A 56 20.35 2.17 8.41
N ALA A 57 19.59 2.51 7.37
CA ALA A 57 18.22 2.00 7.22
C ALA A 57 18.21 0.48 7.04
N ARG A 58 17.48 -0.23 7.90
CA ARG A 58 17.32 -1.68 7.81
C ARG A 58 16.29 -2.02 6.74
N LEU A 59 16.74 -2.33 5.52
CA LEU A 59 15.86 -2.66 4.40
C LEU A 59 15.19 -4.04 4.53
N ASN A 60 15.70 -4.86 5.45
CA ASN A 60 15.16 -6.17 5.81
C ASN A 60 14.58 -6.05 7.21
N VAL A 61 13.25 -6.10 7.31
CA VAL A 61 12.57 -6.16 8.60
C VAL A 61 11.97 -7.54 8.74
N ALA A 62 12.31 -8.20 9.84
CA ALA A 62 11.72 -9.44 10.28
C ALA A 62 11.13 -9.24 11.68
N SER A 63 10.02 -9.92 11.95
CA SER A 63 9.39 -9.96 13.28
C SER A 63 9.54 -11.35 13.87
N GLY A 64 9.72 -11.44 15.18
CA GLY A 64 9.59 -12.70 15.91
C GLY A 64 8.14 -13.14 16.12
N CYS A 65 7.16 -12.25 15.90
CA CYS A 65 5.73 -12.52 16.06
C CYS A 65 5.10 -12.90 14.71
N ASP A 66 4.55 -14.12 14.66
CA ASP A 66 3.84 -14.67 13.51
C ASP A 66 2.36 -14.20 13.45
N PRO A 67 1.58 -14.53 12.39
CA PRO A 67 0.17 -14.14 12.31
C PRO A 67 -0.66 -14.62 13.50
N ASP A 68 -0.37 -15.80 14.05
CA ASP A 68 -1.14 -16.38 15.16
C ASP A 68 -0.84 -15.64 16.47
N CYS A 69 0.41 -15.21 16.67
CA CYS A 69 0.84 -14.29 17.72
C CYS A 69 0.12 -12.94 17.61
N HIS A 70 0.09 -12.32 16.42
CA HIS A 70 -0.65 -11.06 16.21
C HIS A 70 -2.17 -11.21 16.39
N LYS A 71 -2.77 -12.36 16.05
CA LYS A 71 -4.19 -12.65 16.29
C LYS A 71 -4.52 -12.85 17.78
N LYS A 72 -3.59 -13.46 18.52
CA LYS A 72 -3.71 -13.69 19.98
C LYS A 72 -3.29 -12.49 20.81
N ALA A 73 -2.60 -11.51 20.22
CA ALA A 73 -2.20 -10.29 20.89
C ALA A 73 -3.42 -9.65 21.56
N THR A 74 -3.25 -9.26 22.82
CA THR A 74 -4.33 -8.71 23.62
C THR A 74 -4.91 -7.48 22.94
N ARG A 75 -6.24 -7.37 22.97
CA ARG A 75 -6.94 -6.23 22.42
C ARG A 75 -6.47 -4.96 23.15
N LEU A 76 -5.88 -4.05 22.39
CA LEU A 76 -5.32 -2.81 22.94
C LEU A 76 -6.40 -1.96 23.61
N SER A 77 -6.10 -1.46 24.81
CA SER A 77 -6.98 -0.51 25.50
C SER A 77 -7.00 0.84 24.76
N TYR A 78 -7.98 1.69 25.10
CA TYR A 78 -8.00 3.08 24.62
C TYR A 78 -6.68 3.81 24.91
N TRP A 79 -6.13 3.63 26.11
CA TRP A 79 -4.89 4.28 26.54
C TRP A 79 -3.67 3.76 25.77
N ASP A 80 -3.64 2.48 25.46
CA ASP A 80 -2.58 1.89 24.63
C ASP A 80 -2.62 2.43 23.22
N LEU A 81 -3.81 2.47 22.60
CA LEU A 81 -3.99 3.07 21.27
C LEU A 81 -3.55 4.54 21.26
N ARG A 82 -3.93 5.31 22.28
CA ARG A 82 -3.51 6.71 22.45
C ARG A 82 -1.99 6.85 22.50
N ARG A 83 -1.33 5.94 23.22
CA ARG A 83 0.14 5.91 23.41
C ARG A 83 0.89 5.46 22.15
N LEU A 84 0.33 4.52 21.38
CA LEU A 84 0.94 3.94 20.17
C LEU A 84 0.71 4.82 18.94
N LEU A 85 -0.45 5.51 18.87
CA LEU A 85 -0.75 6.49 17.82
C LEU A 85 -0.23 7.88 18.14
N ALA A 86 0.27 8.17 19.34
CA ALA A 86 1.15 9.33 19.51
C ALA A 86 2.30 9.24 18.48
N PHE A 87 2.90 10.36 18.07
CA PHE A 87 3.89 10.32 17.00
C PHE A 87 5.01 11.33 17.20
N GLU A 88 6.17 11.00 16.65
CA GLU A 88 7.28 11.92 16.53
C GLU A 88 7.23 12.65 15.19
N THR A 89 7.70 13.90 15.18
CA THR A 89 7.93 14.69 13.97
C THR A 89 9.39 15.12 13.91
N LEU A 90 10.14 14.58 12.96
CA LEU A 90 11.48 15.05 12.63
C LEU A 90 11.39 16.17 11.59
N HIS A 91 11.93 17.33 11.92
CA HIS A 91 12.00 18.49 11.05
C HIS A 91 13.31 18.53 10.26
N SER A 92 13.31 19.18 9.09
CA SER A 92 14.48 19.24 8.21
C SER A 92 15.67 20.05 8.76
N ASP A 93 15.48 20.79 9.85
CA ASP A 93 16.51 21.46 10.63
C ASP A 93 17.15 20.54 11.69
N GLY A 94 16.58 19.35 11.91
CA GLY A 94 17.02 18.39 12.93
C GLY A 94 16.19 18.42 14.21
N ARG A 95 15.28 19.40 14.39
CA ARG A 95 14.42 19.44 15.57
C ARG A 95 13.50 18.23 15.59
N LEU A 96 13.38 17.61 16.76
CA LEU A 96 12.48 16.48 16.99
C LEU A 96 11.40 16.91 17.98
N THR A 97 10.15 16.62 17.65
CA THR A 97 9.02 16.81 18.56
C THR A 97 8.25 15.52 18.72
N GLU A 98 7.61 15.34 19.85
CA GLU A 98 6.64 14.28 20.09
C GLU A 98 5.26 14.91 20.31
N THR A 99 4.23 14.34 19.69
CA THR A 99 2.86 14.82 19.78
C THR A 99 1.98 13.72 20.36
N ALA A 100 1.41 14.00 21.54
CA ALA A 100 0.33 13.22 22.11
C ALA A 100 -0.97 13.47 21.34
N ILE A 101 -1.84 12.46 21.33
CA ILE A 101 -3.10 12.51 20.57
C ILE A 101 -4.31 12.18 21.45
N GLY A 102 -5.48 12.60 21.02
CA GLY A 102 -6.78 12.15 21.48
C GLY A 102 -7.50 11.34 20.41
N ILE A 103 -8.31 10.36 20.82
CA ILE A 103 -9.12 9.53 19.92
C ILE A 103 -10.59 9.72 20.26
N TYR A 104 -11.40 10.11 19.28
CA TYR A 104 -12.82 10.41 19.46
C TYR A 104 -13.68 9.58 18.51
N GLY A 105 -14.88 9.20 18.95
CA GLY A 105 -15.79 8.38 18.15
C GLY A 105 -15.27 6.97 17.87
N TYR A 106 -14.37 6.46 18.70
CA TYR A 106 -13.84 5.10 18.64
C TYR A 106 -14.24 4.34 19.91
N ASN A 107 -14.93 3.21 19.75
CA ASN A 107 -15.19 2.30 20.85
C ASN A 107 -14.30 1.06 20.68
N PRO A 108 -13.27 0.88 21.54
CA PRO A 108 -12.40 -0.25 21.48
C PRO A 108 -13.13 -1.58 21.57
N ASN A 109 -14.31 -1.70 22.19
CA ASN A 109 -15.05 -2.94 22.44
C ASN A 109 -15.99 -3.36 21.29
N LEU A 110 -16.44 -2.41 20.46
CA LEU A 110 -17.37 -2.69 19.34
C LEU A 110 -16.65 -3.12 18.04
N ASN A 111 -15.34 -2.95 17.98
CA ASN A 111 -14.56 -3.22 16.76
C ASN A 111 -14.28 -4.71 16.58
N THR A 112 -15.23 -5.47 16.04
CA THR A 112 -15.00 -6.83 15.54
C THR A 112 -14.29 -6.74 14.19
N SER A 113 -12.95 -6.64 14.19
CA SER A 113 -12.21 -6.94 12.97
C SER A 113 -12.53 -8.40 12.60
N PRO A 114 -12.98 -8.71 11.36
CA PRO A 114 -13.22 -10.09 10.96
C PRO A 114 -11.96 -10.96 11.06
N ALA A 115 -10.77 -10.35 11.15
CA ALA A 115 -9.51 -11.02 11.47
C ALA A 115 -9.47 -11.64 12.89
N TYR A 116 -10.31 -11.18 13.83
CA TYR A 116 -10.48 -11.81 15.15
C TYR A 116 -11.51 -12.94 15.14
N SER A 117 -12.35 -13.04 14.10
CA SER A 117 -13.44 -14.02 14.02
C SER A 117 -13.08 -15.28 13.21
N SER A 118 -11.91 -15.32 12.56
CA SER A 118 -11.45 -16.43 11.74
C SER A 118 -10.62 -17.45 12.54
N SER A 119 -11.19 -17.97 13.62
CA SER A 119 -10.73 -19.24 14.20
C SER A 119 -11.35 -20.40 13.42
N GLY A 120 -10.66 -20.89 12.38
CA GLY A 120 -10.95 -22.21 11.80
C GLY A 120 -10.90 -22.29 10.28
N SER A 121 -9.85 -22.94 9.75
CA SER A 121 -9.95 -24.23 9.06
C SER A 121 -8.58 -24.58 8.47
N SER A 122 -7.97 -25.62 9.02
CA SER A 122 -6.64 -26.11 8.65
C SER A 122 -6.72 -26.93 7.35
N ALA A 123 -6.23 -26.37 6.24
CA ALA A 123 -5.94 -27.17 5.05
C ALA A 123 -4.57 -27.87 5.24
N LYS A 124 -4.57 -29.21 5.20
CA LYS A 124 -3.36 -30.04 5.30
C LYS A 124 -2.45 -29.77 4.08
N ALA A 125 -1.19 -29.42 4.32
CA ALA A 125 -0.16 -29.34 3.29
C ALA A 125 1.08 -30.14 3.72
N GLN A 126 1.63 -30.90 2.75
CA GLN A 126 2.65 -31.92 2.94
C GLN A 126 4.04 -31.37 3.30
N HIS A 127 4.80 -32.20 4.01
CA HIS A 127 6.19 -32.00 4.41
C HIS A 127 7.12 -31.69 3.23
N SER A 128 7.88 -30.59 3.32
CA SER A 128 9.09 -30.41 2.52
C SER A 128 10.18 -29.70 3.33
N ARG A 129 11.43 -30.10 3.07
CA ARG A 129 12.63 -29.70 3.81
C ARG A 129 13.09 -28.27 3.46
N VAL A 130 13.66 -27.64 4.48
CA VAL A 130 14.14 -26.26 4.60
C VAL A 130 15.06 -25.79 3.46
N ARG A 131 14.71 -24.66 2.83
CA ARG A 131 15.62 -23.77 2.10
C ARG A 131 15.36 -22.33 2.54
N ARG A 132 16.30 -21.75 3.29
CA ARG A 132 16.21 -20.35 3.78
C ARG A 132 16.56 -19.35 2.66
N ARG A 133 15.85 -18.21 2.64
CA ARG A 133 16.14 -16.95 1.92
C ARG A 133 15.47 -16.72 0.56
N ARG A 134 14.14 -16.72 0.44
CA ARG A 134 13.51 -16.10 -0.74
C ARG A 134 12.29 -15.24 -0.40
N GLU A 135 12.44 -13.91 -0.53
CA GLU A 135 11.32 -12.97 -0.66
C GLU A 135 10.55 -13.10 -2.01
N ILE A 136 10.94 -14.09 -2.82
CA ILE A 136 10.38 -14.45 -4.12
C ILE A 136 9.79 -15.86 -4.01
N PHE A 137 8.48 -15.97 -4.19
CA PHE A 137 7.72 -17.22 -4.06
C PHE A 137 7.66 -17.92 -5.43
N GLY A 138 8.34 -19.05 -5.57
CA GLY A 138 8.32 -19.83 -6.81
C GLY A 138 9.00 -19.09 -7.99
N HIS A 139 8.24 -18.77 -9.03
CA HIS A 139 8.72 -18.01 -10.19
C HIS A 139 8.57 -16.49 -9.96
N ASP A 140 9.59 -15.71 -10.31
CA ASP A 140 9.60 -14.24 -10.13
C ASP A 140 8.47 -13.57 -10.93
N GLY A 141 7.39 -13.20 -10.23
CA GLY A 141 6.21 -12.52 -10.76
C GLY A 141 6.35 -11.00 -10.88
N ARG A 142 7.58 -10.45 -10.74
CA ARG A 142 7.83 -9.01 -10.80
C ARG A 142 8.08 -8.53 -12.23
N PHE A 143 7.30 -7.52 -12.64
CA PHE A 143 7.39 -6.91 -13.96
C PHE A 143 8.16 -5.59 -13.89
N SER A 144 9.29 -5.49 -14.59
CA SER A 144 9.95 -4.21 -14.80
C SER A 144 9.13 -3.37 -15.77
N ILE A 145 8.64 -2.22 -15.32
CA ILE A 145 7.91 -1.30 -16.18
C ILE A 145 8.92 -0.57 -17.06
N ALA A 146 8.88 -0.85 -18.37
CA ALA A 146 9.71 -0.20 -19.37
C ALA A 146 8.92 0.89 -20.12
N GLY A 147 9.64 1.87 -20.65
CA GLY A 147 9.07 2.93 -21.49
C GLY A 147 8.52 4.13 -20.72
N GLN A 148 8.89 5.33 -21.17
CA GLN A 148 8.47 6.60 -20.56
C GLN A 148 6.94 6.74 -20.49
N ASN A 149 6.26 6.22 -21.52
CA ASN A 149 4.80 6.25 -21.67
C ASN A 149 4.05 5.56 -20.52
N PHE A 150 4.67 4.61 -19.83
CA PHE A 150 4.07 3.92 -18.69
C PHE A 150 4.62 4.47 -17.37
N LEU A 151 5.94 4.64 -17.25
CA LEU A 151 6.61 5.10 -16.04
C LEU A 151 6.10 6.45 -15.52
N LEU A 152 5.73 7.36 -16.42
CA LEU A 152 5.27 8.70 -16.09
C LEU A 152 3.75 8.82 -15.97
N LYS A 153 3.00 7.72 -16.18
CA LYS A 153 1.52 7.71 -16.06
C LYS A 153 1.05 7.06 -14.77
N PHE A 154 -0.11 7.52 -14.30
CA PHE A 154 -0.82 6.88 -13.19
C PHE A 154 -1.28 5.46 -13.60
N PRO A 155 -1.11 4.42 -12.75
CA PRO A 155 -0.74 4.49 -11.35
C PRO A 155 0.78 4.44 -11.08
N PHE A 156 1.63 4.15 -12.06
CA PHE A 156 3.07 3.93 -11.85
C PHE A 156 3.83 5.19 -11.41
N SER A 157 3.41 6.36 -11.91
CA SER A 157 4.04 7.65 -11.62
C SER A 157 4.01 8.09 -10.15
N VAL A 158 3.21 7.40 -9.32
CA VAL A 158 3.09 7.67 -7.88
C VAL A 158 4.18 6.99 -7.05
N ALA A 159 4.88 6.01 -7.60
CA ALA A 159 5.98 5.35 -6.91
C ALA A 159 7.20 6.27 -6.87
N VAL A 160 7.84 6.34 -5.72
CA VAL A 160 9.03 7.18 -5.49
C VAL A 160 10.13 6.39 -4.78
N LYS A 161 11.37 6.84 -4.93
CA LYS A 161 12.55 6.28 -4.23
C LYS A 161 12.94 7.19 -3.08
N LEU A 162 13.21 6.66 -1.90
CA LEU A 162 13.82 7.42 -0.80
C LEU A 162 15.33 7.37 -0.92
N SER A 163 16.02 8.43 -0.49
CA SER A 163 17.49 8.45 -0.48
C SER A 163 18.11 7.47 0.52
N THR A 164 17.31 6.88 1.42
CA THR A 164 17.71 5.79 2.32
C THR A 164 17.70 4.41 1.65
N GLY A 165 17.28 4.32 0.37
CA GLY A 165 17.19 3.05 -0.34
C GLY A 165 15.81 2.40 -0.31
N CYS A 166 14.84 2.96 0.43
CA CYS A 166 13.46 2.50 0.38
C CYS A 166 12.66 3.06 -0.81
N SER A 167 11.41 2.61 -0.92
CA SER A 167 10.37 3.12 -1.80
C SER A 167 9.29 3.90 -1.01
N GLY A 168 8.40 4.55 -1.74
CA GLY A 168 7.28 5.29 -1.19
C GLY A 168 6.17 5.48 -2.21
N THR A 169 5.04 6.03 -1.79
CA THR A 169 3.90 6.33 -2.66
C THR A 169 3.32 7.71 -2.40
N LEU A 170 3.09 8.47 -3.48
CA LEU A 170 2.45 9.77 -3.42
C LEU A 170 0.99 9.64 -2.99
N VAL A 171 0.63 10.30 -1.89
CA VAL A 171 -0.71 10.29 -1.29
C VAL A 171 -1.34 11.69 -1.14
N GLY A 172 -0.62 12.73 -1.55
CA GLY A 172 -1.08 14.12 -1.65
C GLY A 172 0.00 14.97 -2.33
N ASP A 173 -0.29 16.23 -2.66
CA ASP A 173 0.59 17.09 -3.48
C ASP A 173 2.01 17.30 -2.94
N ARG A 174 2.17 17.12 -1.63
CA ARG A 174 3.43 17.22 -0.89
C ARG A 174 3.67 15.99 0.00
N HIS A 175 2.88 14.93 -0.12
CA HIS A 175 2.85 13.87 0.88
C HIS A 175 3.20 12.52 0.29
N VAL A 176 4.14 11.84 0.96
CA VAL A 176 4.60 10.50 0.60
C VAL A 176 4.38 9.57 1.77
N LEU A 177 3.66 8.48 1.54
CA LEU A 177 3.53 7.38 2.48
C LEU A 177 4.69 6.39 2.25
N THR A 178 5.31 5.93 3.33
CA THR A 178 6.42 4.97 3.33
C THR A 178 6.42 4.16 4.62
N ALA A 179 7.36 3.24 4.79
CA ALA A 179 7.52 2.45 6.01
C ALA A 179 8.33 3.23 7.06
N ALA A 180 8.07 3.00 8.34
CA ALA A 180 8.76 3.70 9.42
C ALA A 180 10.24 3.26 9.52
N HIS A 181 10.52 1.98 9.31
CA HIS A 181 11.89 1.45 9.35
C HIS A 181 12.82 2.08 8.31
N CYS A 182 12.25 2.64 7.24
CA CYS A 182 13.00 3.34 6.20
C CYS A 182 13.64 4.65 6.68
N VAL A 183 13.19 5.16 7.82
CA VAL A 183 13.64 6.44 8.41
C VAL A 183 14.00 6.33 9.90
N HIS A 184 13.62 5.24 10.57
CA HIS A 184 13.79 5.07 12.01
C HIS A 184 14.05 3.59 12.38
N ASP A 185 15.07 3.27 13.16
CA ASP A 185 15.44 1.87 13.49
C ASP A 185 14.70 1.29 14.72
N GLY A 186 13.77 2.06 15.27
CA GLY A 186 13.01 1.75 16.48
C GLY A 186 13.61 2.36 17.75
N LYS A 187 14.85 2.84 17.72
CA LYS A 187 15.49 3.59 18.81
C LYS A 187 15.86 5.01 18.42
N ASN A 188 16.29 5.21 17.18
CA ASN A 188 16.73 6.48 16.65
C ASN A 188 16.39 6.63 15.16
N TYR A 189 16.47 7.86 14.66
CA TYR A 189 16.37 8.09 13.21
C TYR A 189 17.63 7.60 12.50
N VAL A 190 17.45 7.01 11.33
CA VAL A 190 18.54 6.44 10.54
C VAL A 190 19.39 7.54 9.90
N LYS A 191 20.60 7.18 9.48
CA LYS A 191 21.52 8.05 8.75
C LYS A 191 20.85 8.64 7.52
N GLY A 192 21.02 9.95 7.36
CA GLY A 192 20.44 10.69 6.25
C GLY A 192 18.96 11.05 6.42
N ALA A 193 18.26 10.60 7.48
CA ALA A 193 16.86 10.97 7.73
C ALA A 193 16.66 12.48 7.91
N GLN A 194 17.60 13.17 8.57
CA GLN A 194 17.57 14.64 8.69
C GLN A 194 17.56 15.35 7.34
N LYS A 195 18.32 14.82 6.37
CA LYS A 195 18.50 15.38 5.02
C LYS A 195 17.77 14.56 3.96
N LEU A 196 16.70 13.86 4.36
CA LEU A 196 15.99 12.90 3.51
C LEU A 196 15.50 13.55 2.22
N ARG A 197 15.62 12.81 1.12
CA ARG A 197 15.15 13.21 -0.21
C ARG A 197 14.27 12.12 -0.80
N VAL A 198 13.27 12.56 -1.55
CA VAL A 198 12.37 11.70 -2.34
C VAL A 198 12.67 11.90 -3.81
N GLY A 199 12.96 10.81 -4.50
CA GLY A 199 13.34 10.71 -5.90
C GLY A 199 12.15 10.36 -6.78
N PHE A 200 11.95 11.15 -7.82
CA PHE A 200 10.90 11.02 -8.81
C PHE A 200 11.50 10.65 -10.14
N LEU A 201 11.10 9.53 -10.73
CA LEU A 201 11.56 9.17 -12.08
C LEU A 201 11.13 10.24 -13.10
N LYS A 202 12.08 10.76 -13.87
CA LYS A 202 11.87 11.69 -14.98
C LYS A 202 12.61 11.21 -16.22
N SER A 203 12.02 11.50 -17.37
CA SER A 203 12.70 11.41 -18.66
C SER A 203 13.86 12.41 -18.72
N LYS A 204 14.94 12.03 -19.37
CA LYS A 204 16.02 12.94 -19.76
C LYS A 204 15.57 13.62 -21.05
N GLN A 205 14.82 14.72 -20.97
CA GLN A 205 14.58 15.54 -22.15
C GLN A 205 15.94 16.09 -22.64
N ARG A 206 16.16 16.08 -23.96
CA ARG A 206 17.22 16.82 -24.65
C ARG A 206 16.98 18.32 -24.37
N ASP A 207 17.56 18.85 -23.30
CA ASP A 207 17.89 20.28 -23.24
C ASP A 207 19.12 20.49 -24.15
N ALA A 208 18.93 20.31 -25.45
CA ALA A 208 19.85 20.82 -26.47
C ALA A 208 19.18 22.07 -27.04
N PRO A 209 19.86 23.22 -27.11
CA PRO A 209 19.32 24.39 -27.79
C PRO A 209 18.97 23.99 -29.23
N GLN A 210 17.86 24.51 -29.75
CA GLN A 210 17.56 24.49 -31.18
C GLN A 210 18.67 25.24 -31.90
N SER A 211 19.73 24.51 -32.26
CA SER A 211 20.70 24.94 -33.26
C SER A 211 19.99 24.85 -34.61
N THR A 212 19.52 25.99 -35.07
CA THR A 212 19.28 26.25 -36.49
C THR A 212 20.54 25.91 -37.27
N MET A 213 20.54 24.78 -37.98
CA MET A 213 21.50 24.54 -39.05
C MET A 213 20.77 23.97 -40.27
N ASN A 214 20.53 24.91 -41.19
CA ASN A 214 20.57 24.84 -42.64
C ASN A 214 20.44 23.45 -43.30
N LEU A 215 19.39 23.34 -44.12
CA LEU A 215 19.35 22.41 -45.25
C LEU A 215 20.54 22.69 -46.17
N THR A 216 21.45 21.72 -46.29
CA THR A 216 22.18 21.53 -47.54
C THR A 216 22.03 20.09 -47.99
N ASN A 217 21.58 19.95 -49.24
CA ASN A 217 21.32 18.71 -49.94
C ASN A 217 22.55 17.80 -49.97
N HIS A 218 22.39 16.55 -49.57
CA HIS A 218 23.18 15.45 -50.14
C HIS A 218 22.32 14.19 -50.18
N VAL A 219 22.10 13.72 -51.41
CA VAL A 219 21.49 12.44 -51.75
C VAL A 219 22.58 11.38 -51.67
N GLU A 220 22.37 10.33 -50.88
CA GLU A 220 22.81 8.97 -51.24
C GLU A 220 22.11 7.93 -50.37
N GLY A 221 21.49 6.97 -51.06
CA GLY A 221 20.64 5.94 -50.49
C GLY A 221 21.43 4.79 -49.87
N GLY A 222 20.97 4.34 -48.71
CA GLY A 222 21.32 3.07 -48.09
C GLY A 222 20.24 2.69 -47.07
N PRO A 223 19.91 1.40 -46.89
CA PRO A 223 18.88 0.99 -45.95
C PRO A 223 19.27 1.42 -44.54
N ALA A 224 18.38 2.15 -43.87
CA ALA A 224 18.57 2.63 -42.52
C ALA A 224 18.89 1.44 -41.59
N LEU A 225 20.11 1.41 -41.08
CA LEU A 225 20.52 0.49 -40.02
C LEU A 225 19.52 0.66 -38.87
N TYR A 226 18.79 -0.40 -38.52
CA TYR A 226 17.88 -0.41 -37.38
C TYR A 226 18.71 -0.21 -36.11
N THR A 227 18.89 1.06 -35.71
CA THR A 227 19.52 1.41 -34.45
C THR A 227 18.46 1.17 -33.38
N PRO A 228 18.66 0.23 -32.44
CA PRO A 228 17.71 0.01 -31.37
C PRO A 228 17.48 1.35 -30.64
N PRO A 229 16.24 1.68 -30.27
CA PRO A 229 15.95 2.95 -29.59
C PRO A 229 16.90 3.08 -28.41
N THR A 230 17.75 4.11 -28.48
CA THR A 230 18.76 4.40 -27.45
C THR A 230 18.09 4.37 -26.09
N LYS A 231 18.72 3.69 -25.11
CA LYS A 231 18.25 3.60 -23.73
C LYS A 231 17.87 4.99 -23.23
N ASP A 232 16.59 5.32 -23.24
CA ASP A 232 16.04 6.51 -22.62
C ASP A 232 16.31 6.41 -21.12
N LYS A 233 17.46 6.95 -20.69
CA LYS A 233 17.91 6.87 -19.29
C LYS A 233 17.02 7.75 -18.43
N MET A 234 15.99 7.16 -17.84
CA MET A 234 15.21 7.76 -16.77
C MET A 234 16.15 8.12 -15.60
N LYS A 235 15.98 9.31 -15.00
CA LYS A 235 16.76 9.77 -13.85
C LYS A 235 15.84 10.16 -12.69
N PHE A 236 16.36 10.09 -11.47
CA PHE A 236 15.63 10.61 -10.31
C PHE A 236 15.84 12.11 -10.18
N GLN A 237 14.73 12.87 -10.21
CA GLN A 237 14.71 14.22 -9.67
C GLN A 237 14.40 14.14 -8.17
N TRP A 238 15.23 14.77 -7.34
CA TRP A 238 15.11 14.70 -5.90
C TRP A 238 14.44 15.94 -5.30
N ILE A 239 13.48 15.75 -4.40
CA ILE A 239 12.86 16.79 -3.58
C ILE A 239 13.20 16.51 -2.11
N ARG A 240 13.64 17.53 -1.38
CA ARG A 240 13.92 17.42 0.05
C ARG A 240 12.64 17.26 0.87
N VAL A 241 12.70 16.43 1.90
CA VAL A 241 11.67 16.32 2.93
C VAL A 241 11.78 17.53 3.87
N LYS A 242 10.62 18.03 4.28
CA LYS A 242 10.42 19.14 5.22
C LYS A 242 10.21 18.59 6.63
N ARG A 243 9.31 17.61 6.77
CA ARG A 243 8.95 16.95 8.02
C ARG A 243 8.65 15.47 7.78
N THR A 244 8.96 14.64 8.77
CA THR A 244 8.72 13.20 8.77
C THR A 244 7.93 12.83 10.02
N HIS A 245 6.77 12.20 9.86
CA HIS A 245 5.94 11.71 10.97
C HIS A 245 6.11 10.20 11.15
N VAL A 246 6.38 9.77 12.39
CA VAL A 246 6.56 8.35 12.75
C VAL A 246 5.74 8.03 14.00
N PRO A 247 4.84 7.03 13.97
CA PRO A 247 4.05 6.66 15.13
C PRO A 247 4.93 6.05 16.24
N LYS A 248 4.60 6.33 17.50
CA LYS A 248 5.27 5.79 18.68
C LYS A 248 5.11 4.27 18.76
N GLY A 249 4.10 3.69 18.14
CA GLY A 249 3.94 2.24 18.05
C GLY A 249 5.11 1.56 17.35
N TRP A 250 5.75 2.20 16.37
CA TRP A 250 7.00 1.69 15.79
C TRP A 250 8.15 1.82 16.78
N ILE A 251 8.27 2.99 17.41
CA ILE A 251 9.39 3.36 18.30
C ILE A 251 9.37 2.55 19.61
N LYS A 252 8.18 2.26 20.15
CA LYS A 252 7.99 1.51 21.39
C LYS A 252 7.74 0.02 21.14
N GLY A 253 7.29 -0.36 19.94
CA GLY A 253 6.86 -1.72 19.62
C GLY A 253 7.99 -2.73 19.44
N ASN A 254 9.24 -2.30 19.26
CA ASN A 254 10.39 -3.20 19.21
C ASN A 254 10.72 -3.89 20.55
N ALA A 255 10.09 -3.47 21.66
CA ALA A 255 10.22 -4.17 22.94
C ALA A 255 9.27 -5.39 23.06
N ASN A 256 8.17 -5.43 22.29
CA ASN A 256 7.09 -6.41 22.43
C ASN A 256 6.65 -7.03 21.08
N ASP A 257 7.49 -7.02 20.04
CA ASP A 257 7.21 -7.56 18.68
C ASP A 257 5.99 -6.98 17.91
N ILE A 258 5.27 -6.02 18.48
CA ILE A 258 4.11 -5.32 17.87
C ILE A 258 4.56 -4.15 16.95
N GLY A 259 5.86 -3.82 16.92
CA GLY A 259 6.40 -2.71 16.13
C GLY A 259 5.95 -2.72 14.66
N MET A 260 5.88 -3.91 14.06
CA MET A 260 5.41 -4.11 12.68
C MET A 260 4.02 -3.56 12.40
N ASP A 261 3.11 -3.60 13.38
CA ASP A 261 1.74 -3.08 13.22
C ASP A 261 1.74 -1.58 12.94
N PHE A 262 2.82 -0.88 13.31
CA PHE A 262 2.98 0.55 13.18
C PHE A 262 4.12 0.94 12.23
N ASP A 263 4.57 0.04 11.36
CA ASP A 263 5.64 0.31 10.39
C ASP A 263 5.16 1.15 9.19
N TYR A 264 4.70 2.37 9.48
CA TYR A 264 4.33 3.38 8.49
C TYR A 264 4.84 4.75 8.92
N ALA A 265 5.19 5.58 7.95
CA ALA A 265 5.59 6.97 8.15
C ALA A 265 5.06 7.85 7.02
N LEU A 266 4.85 9.13 7.30
CA LEU A 266 4.46 10.13 6.31
C LEU A 266 5.53 11.20 6.17
N LEU A 267 5.92 11.49 4.93
CA LEU A 267 6.89 12.53 4.58
C LEU A 267 6.16 13.73 3.95
N GLU A 268 6.32 14.92 4.54
CA GLU A 268 5.93 16.20 3.92
C GLU A 268 7.12 16.76 3.12
N LEU A 269 6.92 17.03 1.83
CA LEU A 269 7.94 17.55 0.92
C LEU A 269 8.03 19.09 1.00
N LYS A 270 9.26 19.63 0.87
CA LYS A 270 9.49 21.08 0.85
C LYS A 270 8.77 21.79 -0.30
N LYS A 271 8.53 21.11 -1.42
CA LYS A 271 7.88 21.65 -2.63
C LYS A 271 6.84 20.65 -3.16
N PRO A 272 5.74 21.12 -3.80
CA PRO A 272 4.75 20.24 -4.39
C PRO A 272 5.31 19.52 -5.61
N HIS A 273 4.97 18.26 -5.80
CA HIS A 273 5.55 17.43 -6.85
C HIS A 273 4.84 17.54 -8.21
N LYS A 274 3.65 18.16 -8.27
CA LYS A 274 2.85 18.40 -9.50
C LYS A 274 2.57 17.12 -10.32
N ARG A 275 2.29 16.00 -9.65
CA ARG A 275 1.92 14.72 -10.28
C ARG A 275 0.57 14.28 -9.73
N ARG A 276 -0.10 13.37 -10.44
CA ARG A 276 -1.20 12.61 -9.83
C ARG A 276 -0.66 11.81 -8.64
N TYR A 277 -1.41 11.78 -7.56
CA TYR A 277 -1.18 10.95 -6.39
C TYR A 277 -2.35 9.98 -6.19
N MET A 278 -2.13 8.94 -5.40
CA MET A 278 -3.17 7.96 -5.09
C MET A 278 -3.92 8.39 -3.83
N LYS A 279 -5.24 8.12 -3.78
CA LYS A 279 -6.01 8.37 -2.56
C LYS A 279 -5.70 7.31 -1.50
N LEU A 280 -5.88 7.66 -0.24
CA LEU A 280 -5.93 6.69 0.85
C LEU A 280 -7.32 6.03 0.89
N GLY A 281 -7.37 4.80 1.38
CA GLY A 281 -8.60 4.11 1.72
C GLY A 281 -8.39 3.20 2.92
N VAL A 282 -9.46 2.94 3.67
CA VAL A 282 -9.40 1.93 4.73
C VAL A 282 -9.32 0.55 4.09
N SER A 283 -8.40 -0.27 4.60
CA SER A 283 -8.15 -1.61 4.07
C SER A 283 -9.35 -2.53 4.27
N PRO A 284 -10.00 -3.02 3.19
CA PRO A 284 -11.05 -4.00 3.32
C PRO A 284 -10.47 -5.34 3.78
N PRO A 285 -11.29 -6.25 4.34
CA PRO A 285 -10.90 -7.64 4.55
C PRO A 285 -10.40 -8.27 3.24
N ALA A 286 -9.40 -9.13 3.31
CA ALA A 286 -8.73 -9.75 2.17
C ALA A 286 -9.72 -10.50 1.27
N GLN A 287 -10.76 -11.12 1.85
CA GLN A 287 -11.82 -11.83 1.12
C GLN A 287 -12.71 -10.90 0.29
N ARG A 288 -12.79 -9.61 0.65
CA ARG A 288 -13.56 -8.59 -0.08
C ARG A 288 -12.76 -7.90 -1.18
N LEU A 289 -11.46 -8.17 -1.28
CA LEU A 289 -10.64 -7.65 -2.37
C LEU A 289 -11.01 -8.35 -3.70
N PRO A 290 -11.06 -7.63 -4.83
CA PRO A 290 -11.34 -8.21 -6.14
C PRO A 290 -10.38 -9.35 -6.50
N GLY A 291 -10.88 -10.59 -6.53
CA GLY A 291 -10.05 -11.78 -6.74
C GLY A 291 -8.96 -11.95 -5.68
N ARG A 292 -9.18 -11.43 -4.47
CA ARG A 292 -8.21 -11.34 -3.37
C ARG A 292 -6.91 -10.64 -3.77
N ARG A 293 -6.89 -9.79 -4.81
CA ARG A 293 -5.63 -9.23 -5.34
C ARG A 293 -5.27 -7.88 -4.74
N VAL A 294 -3.98 -7.72 -4.48
CA VAL A 294 -3.33 -6.45 -4.19
C VAL A 294 -2.26 -6.12 -5.21
N HIS A 295 -1.92 -4.85 -5.32
CA HIS A 295 -0.98 -4.33 -6.30
C HIS A 295 -0.01 -3.36 -5.61
N PHE A 296 1.25 -3.33 -6.04
CA PHE A 296 2.15 -2.23 -5.71
C PHE A 296 3.29 -2.09 -6.71
N SER A 297 3.87 -0.89 -6.73
CA SER A 297 5.06 -0.57 -7.51
C SER A 297 6.11 0.08 -6.61
N GLY A 298 7.38 -0.19 -6.91
CA GLY A 298 8.50 0.13 -6.03
C GLY A 298 9.83 -0.08 -6.73
N PHE A 299 10.91 0.24 -6.02
CA PHE A 299 12.28 0.25 -6.52
C PHE A 299 13.15 -0.74 -5.75
N ASP A 300 13.05 -1.99 -6.16
CA ASP A 300 13.85 -3.12 -5.71
C ASP A 300 15.34 -2.89 -5.99
N ASN A 301 16.21 -3.27 -5.06
CA ASN A 301 17.65 -3.02 -5.15
C ASN A 301 18.36 -3.92 -6.17
N ASP A 302 17.80 -5.08 -6.49
CA ASP A 302 18.33 -5.99 -7.52
C ASP A 302 18.05 -5.48 -8.95
N ARG A 303 17.19 -4.47 -9.11
CA ARG A 303 16.85 -3.84 -10.40
C ARG A 303 17.06 -2.30 -10.33
N PRO A 304 18.30 -1.82 -10.13
CA PRO A 304 18.56 -0.41 -9.86
C PRO A 304 18.07 0.50 -10.99
N GLY A 305 17.33 1.55 -10.61
CA GLY A 305 16.77 2.54 -11.53
C GLY A 305 15.53 2.07 -12.30
N GLN A 306 15.12 0.81 -12.17
CA GLN A 306 13.90 0.29 -12.78
C GLN A 306 12.73 0.41 -11.79
N LEU A 307 11.58 0.83 -12.28
CA LEU A 307 10.34 0.69 -11.52
C LEU A 307 9.81 -0.72 -11.72
N VAL A 308 9.60 -1.42 -10.62
CA VAL A 308 9.09 -2.77 -10.63
C VAL A 308 7.62 -2.75 -10.19
N TYR A 309 6.78 -3.49 -10.89
CA TYR A 309 5.35 -3.65 -10.58
C TYR A 309 5.06 -5.12 -10.28
N ARG A 310 4.14 -5.34 -9.34
CA ARG A 310 3.62 -6.66 -9.03
C ARG A 310 2.18 -6.62 -8.57
N PHE A 311 1.56 -7.77 -8.67
CA PHE A 311 0.27 -8.06 -8.06
C PHE A 311 0.29 -9.50 -7.57
N CYS A 312 -0.41 -9.76 -6.48
CA CYS A 312 -0.50 -11.10 -5.90
C CYS A 312 -1.80 -11.24 -5.13
N GLN A 313 -2.08 -12.44 -4.66
CA GLN A 313 -3.19 -12.68 -3.76
C GLN A 313 -2.80 -12.28 -2.33
N ALA A 314 -3.71 -11.56 -1.68
CA ALA A 314 -3.75 -11.37 -0.25
C ALA A 314 -4.25 -12.65 0.41
N GLY A 315 -3.39 -13.22 1.25
CA GLY A 315 -3.59 -14.46 1.98
C GLY A 315 -4.27 -14.20 3.32
N GLU A 316 -3.52 -14.45 4.38
CA GLU A 316 -3.95 -14.22 5.76
C GLU A 316 -3.94 -12.73 6.13
N GLU A 317 -4.66 -12.40 7.20
CA GLU A 317 -4.68 -11.05 7.76
C GLU A 317 -4.76 -11.09 9.29
N THR A 318 -4.16 -10.07 9.90
CA THR A 318 -4.43 -9.65 11.28
C THR A 318 -5.18 -8.31 11.21
N PRO A 319 -5.61 -7.72 12.34
CA PRO A 319 -6.23 -6.40 12.34
C PRO A 319 -5.36 -5.31 11.68
N ASP A 320 -4.04 -5.41 11.85
CA ASP A 320 -3.09 -4.38 11.45
C ASP A 320 -2.15 -4.80 10.32
N LEU A 321 -2.05 -6.09 9.98
CA LEU A 321 -1.18 -6.63 8.94
C LEU A 321 -1.94 -7.43 7.88
N LEU A 322 -1.47 -7.32 6.64
CA LEU A 322 -1.93 -8.09 5.49
C LEU A 322 -0.77 -8.95 4.99
N TYR A 323 -0.95 -10.26 5.03
CA TYR A 323 0.02 -11.24 4.57
C TYR A 323 -0.25 -11.58 3.11
N GLN A 324 0.82 -11.63 2.32
CA GLN A 324 0.72 -11.78 0.88
C GLN A 324 1.98 -12.44 0.30
N HIS A 325 1.84 -12.98 -0.92
CA HIS A 325 2.92 -13.64 -1.65
C HIS A 325 3.31 -12.84 -2.91
N CYS A 326 3.42 -11.51 -2.78
CA CYS A 326 3.94 -10.64 -3.81
C CYS A 326 5.45 -10.63 -3.69
N ASP A 327 6.12 -11.15 -4.69
CA ASP A 327 7.58 -11.11 -4.79
C ASP A 327 8.13 -9.71 -4.60
N ALA A 328 9.12 -9.63 -3.71
CA ALA A 328 9.83 -8.42 -3.40
C ALA A 328 11.31 -8.70 -3.20
N GLN A 329 12.08 -7.62 -3.21
CA GLN A 329 13.47 -7.60 -2.80
C GLN A 329 13.70 -6.34 -1.96
N PRO A 330 14.80 -6.30 -1.20
CA PRO A 330 15.16 -5.13 -0.40
C PRO A 330 15.10 -3.84 -1.23
N GLY A 331 14.56 -2.78 -0.64
CA GLY A 331 14.32 -1.50 -1.31
C GLY A 331 12.88 -1.30 -1.83
N ALA A 332 12.09 -2.38 -1.96
CA ALA A 332 10.65 -2.29 -2.18
C ALA A 332 9.88 -1.78 -0.94
N SER A 333 10.48 -1.86 0.25
CA SER A 333 9.96 -1.35 1.51
C SER A 333 9.41 0.07 1.43
N GLY A 334 8.24 0.31 2.02
CA GLY A 334 7.51 1.57 1.97
C GLY A 334 6.65 1.77 0.72
N SER A 335 6.65 0.85 -0.24
CA SER A 335 5.72 0.92 -1.38
C SER A 335 4.26 0.89 -0.93
N GLY A 336 3.41 1.72 -1.54
CA GLY A 336 1.97 1.74 -1.25
C GLY A 336 1.28 0.53 -1.88
N VAL A 337 0.71 -0.33 -1.04
CA VAL A 337 -0.14 -1.45 -1.45
C VAL A 337 -1.54 -0.93 -1.72
N TYR A 338 -2.07 -1.19 -2.90
CA TYR A 338 -3.34 -0.63 -3.35
C TYR A 338 -4.25 -1.68 -3.99
N ALA A 339 -5.55 -1.37 -3.96
CA ALA A 339 -6.60 -2.11 -4.66
C ALA A 339 -7.37 -1.19 -5.60
N ARG A 340 -8.03 -1.77 -6.61
CA ARG A 340 -8.91 -1.06 -7.55
C ARG A 340 -10.33 -1.57 -7.37
N MET A 341 -11.22 -0.74 -6.83
CA MET A 341 -12.63 -1.09 -6.61
C MET A 341 -13.54 -0.01 -7.17
N TRP A 342 -14.83 -0.34 -7.34
CA TRP A 342 -15.82 0.58 -7.87
C TRP A 342 -16.19 1.63 -6.81
N ASP A 343 -16.02 2.90 -7.12
CA ASP A 343 -16.57 4.00 -6.32
C ASP A 343 -17.98 4.31 -6.84
N ARG A 344 -18.98 3.93 -6.04
CA ARG A 344 -20.40 4.13 -6.40
C ARG A 344 -20.78 5.61 -6.44
N ARG A 345 -20.25 6.45 -5.53
CA ARG A 345 -20.56 7.89 -5.48
C ARG A 345 -20.03 8.62 -6.71
N ARG A 346 -18.88 8.19 -7.24
CA ARG A 346 -18.23 8.80 -8.42
C ARG A 346 -18.50 8.08 -9.73
N GLY A 347 -19.23 6.96 -9.70
CA GLY A 347 -19.53 6.15 -10.88
C GLY A 347 -18.30 5.67 -11.66
N ARG A 348 -17.17 5.40 -10.97
CA ARG A 348 -15.91 5.04 -11.64
C ARG A 348 -15.05 4.09 -10.82
N TRP A 349 -14.17 3.35 -11.48
CA TRP A 349 -13.13 2.59 -10.80
C TRP A 349 -12.09 3.50 -10.18
N GLU A 350 -11.82 3.32 -8.90
CA GLU A 350 -10.84 4.11 -8.16
C GLU A 350 -9.79 3.21 -7.50
N ARG A 351 -8.53 3.63 -7.61
CA ARG A 351 -7.40 3.01 -6.90
C ARG A 351 -7.15 3.78 -5.62
N LYS A 352 -7.13 3.06 -4.49
CA LYS A 352 -6.77 3.61 -3.19
C LYS A 352 -5.65 2.79 -2.57
N VAL A 353 -4.68 3.46 -1.96
CA VAL A 353 -3.68 2.83 -1.09
C VAL A 353 -4.40 2.35 0.15
N ILE A 354 -4.25 1.06 0.44
CA ILE A 354 -4.87 0.35 1.58
C ILE A 354 -3.83 -0.21 2.54
N GLY A 355 -2.55 -0.13 2.19
CA GLY A 355 -1.46 -0.57 3.06
C GLY A 355 -0.09 -0.04 2.64
N VAL A 356 0.90 -0.29 3.50
CA VAL A 356 2.31 0.03 3.28
C VAL A 356 3.10 -1.27 3.31
N PHE A 357 3.79 -1.59 2.22
CA PHE A 357 4.66 -2.77 2.17
C PHE A 357 5.81 -2.59 3.18
N SER A 358 5.95 -3.51 4.13
CA SER A 358 6.91 -3.41 5.22
C SER A 358 8.13 -4.31 4.95
N GLY A 359 7.92 -5.61 4.77
CA GLY A 359 9.03 -6.54 4.57
C GLY A 359 8.59 -7.99 4.57
N HIS A 360 9.51 -8.88 4.93
CA HIS A 360 9.30 -10.33 4.96
C HIS A 360 9.16 -10.82 6.41
N GLN A 361 8.25 -11.77 6.64
CA GLN A 361 8.15 -12.51 7.89
C GLN A 361 8.19 -14.01 7.59
N TRP A 362 8.81 -14.77 8.48
CA TRP A 362 8.74 -16.22 8.48
C TRP A 362 7.91 -16.69 9.66
N VAL A 363 7.15 -17.76 9.45
CA VAL A 363 6.22 -18.33 10.43
C VAL A 363 6.55 -19.79 10.58
N GLU A 364 6.87 -20.27 11.78
CA GLU A 364 7.03 -21.70 12.04
C GLU A 364 5.72 -22.28 12.56
N LYS A 365 5.04 -23.09 11.74
CA LYS A 365 3.79 -23.76 12.12
C LYS A 365 3.96 -25.28 12.05
N LEU A 366 3.81 -25.97 13.18
CA LEU A 366 3.90 -27.43 13.26
C LEU A 366 5.19 -28.01 12.64
N GLY A 367 6.32 -27.32 12.80
CA GLY A 367 7.61 -27.71 12.22
C GLY A 367 7.79 -27.36 10.73
N VAL A 368 6.86 -26.66 10.10
CA VAL A 368 6.96 -26.15 8.72
C VAL A 368 7.10 -24.62 8.74
N SER A 369 8.17 -24.12 8.13
CA SER A 369 8.36 -22.68 7.94
C SER A 369 7.58 -22.20 6.71
N GLN A 370 6.66 -21.26 6.91
CA GLN A 370 5.93 -20.54 5.87
C GLN A 370 6.46 -19.11 5.78
N GLU A 371 6.87 -18.69 4.59
CA GLU A 371 7.38 -17.34 4.34
C GLU A 371 6.26 -16.46 3.79
N PHE A 372 6.16 -15.22 4.27
CA PHE A 372 5.18 -14.25 3.81
C PHE A 372 5.84 -12.88 3.63
N ASN A 373 5.39 -12.15 2.62
CA ASN A 373 5.62 -10.72 2.59
C ASN A 373 4.44 -10.02 3.27
N VAL A 374 4.72 -8.92 3.97
CA VAL A 374 3.78 -8.29 4.89
C VAL A 374 3.61 -6.82 4.54
N ALA A 375 2.35 -6.37 4.60
CA ALA A 375 2.01 -4.96 4.50
C ALA A 375 1.22 -4.50 5.72
N VAL A 376 1.56 -3.33 6.24
CA VAL A 376 0.79 -2.66 7.29
C VAL A 376 -0.51 -2.18 6.69
N ARG A 377 -1.64 -2.65 7.21
CA ARG A 377 -2.97 -2.24 6.81
C ARG A 377 -3.23 -0.81 7.24
N ILE A 378 -3.90 -0.05 6.38
CA ILE A 378 -4.51 1.22 6.76
C ILE A 378 -5.85 0.91 7.44
N THR A 379 -5.83 0.79 8.75
CA THR A 379 -7.04 0.66 9.60
C THR A 379 -7.79 1.99 9.70
N PRO A 380 -9.03 2.04 10.25
CA PRO A 380 -9.73 3.31 10.44
C PRO A 380 -8.92 4.33 11.25
N LEU A 381 -8.28 3.91 12.35
CA LEU A 381 -7.46 4.81 13.17
C LEU A 381 -6.21 5.31 12.43
N LYS A 382 -5.53 4.43 11.70
CA LYS A 382 -4.37 4.82 10.86
C LYS A 382 -4.79 5.74 9.73
N TYR A 383 -5.93 5.49 9.09
CA TYR A 383 -6.49 6.39 8.07
C TYR A 383 -6.72 7.78 8.64
N ALA A 384 -7.40 7.89 9.79
CA ALA A 384 -7.68 9.17 10.43
C ALA A 384 -6.40 9.96 10.69
N GLN A 385 -5.39 9.29 11.27
CA GLN A 385 -4.10 9.89 11.57
C GLN A 385 -3.37 10.34 10.30
N ILE A 386 -3.19 9.45 9.32
CA ILE A 386 -2.45 9.76 8.09
C ILE A 386 -3.18 10.85 7.31
N CYS A 387 -4.51 10.80 7.25
CA CYS A 387 -5.32 11.84 6.62
C CYS A 387 -5.13 13.19 7.31
N TYR A 388 -5.14 13.24 8.65
CA TYR A 388 -4.89 14.46 9.40
C TYR A 388 -3.50 15.03 9.07
N TRP A 389 -2.46 14.20 9.03
CA TRP A 389 -1.12 14.66 8.64
C TRP A 389 -1.07 15.23 7.20
N ILE A 390 -1.89 14.72 6.29
CA ILE A 390 -1.97 15.22 4.90
C ILE A 390 -2.79 16.51 4.78
N LYS A 391 -3.92 16.59 5.51
CA LYS A 391 -4.95 17.64 5.36
C LYS A 391 -4.76 18.80 6.34
N GLY A 392 -4.11 18.56 7.46
CA GLY A 392 -4.02 19.49 8.58
C GLY A 392 -5.33 19.70 9.34
N ASN A 393 -6.38 18.93 9.03
CA ASN A 393 -7.68 19.01 9.68
C ASN A 393 -8.38 17.64 9.66
N PHE A 394 -9.32 17.41 10.60
CA PHE A 394 -10.06 16.14 10.70
C PHE A 394 -11.37 16.13 9.91
N VAL A 395 -11.90 17.30 9.52
CA VAL A 395 -13.18 17.44 8.83
C VAL A 395 -13.14 16.73 7.47
N ASP A 396 -12.02 16.87 6.77
CA ASP A 396 -11.75 16.20 5.49
C ASP A 396 -11.47 14.70 5.63
N CYS A 397 -11.42 14.16 6.86
CA CYS A 397 -10.99 12.80 7.17
C CYS A 397 -12.08 11.91 7.75
N ARG A 398 -13.34 12.38 7.77
CA ARG A 398 -14.48 11.68 8.40
C ARG A 398 -14.97 10.46 7.63
N GLU A 399 -14.59 10.33 6.37
CA GLU A 399 -14.96 9.22 5.49
C GLU A 399 -13.71 8.62 4.84
N GLY A 400 -13.58 7.28 4.90
CA GLY A 400 -12.42 6.51 4.41
C GLY A 400 -12.72 5.55 3.29
#